data_AF-A0A2S2GI62-F1
#
_entry.id   AF-A0A2S2GI62-F1
#
_cell.length_a   1.000
_cell.length_b   1.000
_cell.length_c   1.000
_cell.angle_alpha   90.00
_cell.angle_beta   90.00
_cell.angle_gamma   90.00
#
_symmetry.space_group_name_H-M   'P 1'
#
loop_
_entity.id
_entity.type
_entity.pdbx_description
1 polymer ?
#
loop_
_entity_poly.entity_id
_entity_poly.type
_entity_poly.pdbx_seq_one_letter_code
_entity_poly.pdbx_strand_id
1 'polypeptide(L)' 'MAPPVFLVESPEPPKPHKDCDVCGALVEECTEAARVGDWSKVTDVNVEIGRHRAGRRRG' A
#
# COMPACT_ATOMS: atom_id res chain seq x y z
N MET A 1 -31.07 -8.82 19.39
CA MET A 1 -29.73 -9.10 18.83
C MET A 1 -29.51 -8.15 17.67
N ALA A 2 -28.35 -7.49 17.60
CA ALA A 2 -28.03 -6.67 16.44
C ALA A 2 -27.77 -7.59 15.22
N PRO A 3 -28.20 -7.19 14.01
CA PRO A 3 -27.90 -7.95 12.81
C PRO A 3 -26.38 -8.03 12.58
N PRO A 4 -25.88 -9.12 11.96
CA PRO A 4 -24.47 -9.27 11.65
C PRO A 4 -24.00 -8.15 10.72
N VAL A 5 -22.83 -7.59 11.03
CA VAL A 5 -22.14 -6.63 10.17
C VAL A 5 -21.21 -7.38 9.22
N PHE A 6 -21.38 -7.11 7.93
CA PHE A 6 -20.51 -7.67 6.90
C PHE A 6 -19.34 -6.72 6.69
N LEU A 7 -18.14 -7.17 7.04
CA LEU A 7 -16.91 -6.48 6.70
C LEU A 7 -16.55 -6.83 5.26
N VAL A 8 -16.22 -5.82 4.47
CA VAL A 8 -15.64 -6.02 3.15
C VAL A 8 -14.20 -6.51 3.32
N GLU A 9 -13.77 -7.41 2.43
CA GLU A 9 -12.37 -7.83 2.39
C GLU A 9 -11.46 -6.62 2.21
N SER A 10 -10.30 -6.65 2.87
CA SER A 10 -9.31 -5.60 2.70
C SER A 10 -8.91 -5.55 1.22
N PRO A 11 -8.87 -4.35 0.61
CA PRO A 11 -8.44 -4.24 -0.77
C PRO A 11 -7.03 -4.80 -0.95
N GLU A 12 -6.79 -5.45 -2.09
CA GLU A 12 -5.46 -5.91 -2.46
C GLU A 12 -4.47 -4.73 -2.46
N PRO A 13 -3.21 -4.96 -2.04
CA PRO A 13 -2.20 -3.92 -2.08
C PRO A 13 -1.99 -3.43 -3.52
N PRO A 14 -1.78 -2.12 -3.72
CA PRO A 14 -1.66 -1.56 -5.05
C PRO A 14 -0.39 -2.07 -5.73
N LYS A 15 -0.55 -2.58 -6.95
CA LYS A 15 0.57 -3.05 -7.78
C LYS A 15 1.45 -1.85 -8.20
N PRO A 16 2.78 -1.90 -8.02
CA PRO A 16 3.69 -0.84 -8.45
C PRO A 16 3.64 -0.62 -9.96
N HIS A 17 3.94 0.61 -10.43
CA HIS A 17 4.15 0.85 -11.86
C HIS A 17 5.43 0.14 -12.32
N LYS A 18 5.35 -0.54 -13.47
CA LYS A 18 6.56 -1.05 -14.14
C LYS A 18 7.43 0.14 -14.54
N ASP A 19 8.73 -0.01 -14.30
CA ASP A 19 9.76 0.97 -14.68
C ASP A 19 9.63 2.35 -14.03
N CYS A 20 9.07 2.40 -12.81
CA CYS A 20 9.05 3.60 -11.98
C CYS A 20 10.00 3.47 -10.80
N ASP A 21 11.04 4.28 -10.76
CA ASP A 21 12.06 4.25 -9.70
C ASP A 21 11.47 4.49 -8.30
N VAL A 22 10.47 5.38 -8.20
CA VAL A 22 9.75 5.67 -6.94
C VAL A 22 8.98 4.44 -6.46
N CYS A 23 8.24 3.78 -7.35
CA CYS A 23 7.54 2.55 -6.99
C CYS A 23 8.52 1.42 -6.65
N GLY A 24 9.66 1.33 -7.34
CA GLY A 24 10.71 0.36 -7.04
C GLY A 24 11.26 0.53 -5.62
N ALA A 25 11.65 1.75 -5.25
CA ALA A 25 12.15 2.06 -3.92
C ALA A 25 11.10 1.78 -2.81
N LEU A 26 9.84 2.15 -3.05
CA LEU A 26 8.75 1.85 -2.11
C LEU A 26 8.51 0.34 -1.95
N VAL A 27 8.65 -0.45 -3.01
CA VAL A 27 8.54 -1.92 -2.91
C VAL A 27 9.66 -2.48 -2.03
N GLU A 28 10.90 -2.01 -2.19
CA GLU A 28 12.01 -2.43 -1.33
C GLU A 28 11.75 -2.09 0.14
N GLU A 29 11.31 -0.85 0.42
CA GLU A 29 10.96 -0.42 1.78
C GLU A 29 9.82 -1.27 2.38
N CYS A 30 8.82 -1.62 1.56
CA CYS A 30 7.74 -2.51 1.96
C CYS A 30 8.25 -3.92 2.32
N THR A 31 9.18 -4.46 1.53
CA THR A 31 9.73 -5.80 1.79
C THR A 31 10.55 -5.84 3.08
N GLU A 32 11.30 -4.78 3.37
CA GLU A 32 12.09 -4.68 4.59
C GLU A 32 11.20 -4.49 5.81
N ALA A 33 10.18 -3.63 5.73
CA ALA A 33 9.19 -3.46 6.79
C ALA A 33 8.46 -4.78 7.12
N ALA A 34 8.09 -5.55 6.09
CA ALA A 34 7.47 -6.86 6.28
C ALA A 34 8.45 -7.86 6.95
N ARG A 35 9.73 -7.85 6.58
CA ARG A 35 10.75 -8.72 7.21
C ARG A 35 10.92 -8.47 8.69
N VAL A 36 10.90 -7.20 9.11
CA VAL A 36 11.04 -6.83 10.53
C VAL A 36 9.71 -6.90 11.30
N GLY A 37 8.61 -7.23 10.62
CA GLY A 37 7.28 -7.37 11.22
C GLY A 37 6.54 -6.05 11.43
N ASP A 38 6.98 -4.96 10.81
CA ASP A 38 6.35 -3.64 10.89
C ASP A 38 5.20 -3.50 9.88
N TRP A 39 4.05 -4.08 10.23
CA TRP A 39 2.84 -4.05 9.39
C TRP A 39 2.20 -2.66 9.29
N SER A 40 2.48 -1.76 10.25
CA SER A 40 2.05 -0.37 10.15
C SER A 40 2.75 0.29 8.97
N LYS A 41 4.08 0.14 8.92
CA LYS A 41 4.89 0.72 7.85
C LYS A 41 4.61 0.09 6.48
N VAL A 42 4.36 -1.22 6.42
CA VAL A 42 3.89 -1.88 5.18
C VAL A 42 2.61 -1.23 4.65
N THR A 43 1.67 -0.91 5.53
CA THR A 43 0.40 -0.27 5.15
C THR A 43 0.63 1.14 4.63
N ASP A 44 1.46 1.94 5.31
CA ASP A 44 1.80 3.30 4.87
C ASP A 44 2.44 3.30 3.48
N VAL A 45 3.40 2.40 3.24
CA VAL A 45 4.09 2.27 1.95
C VAL A 45 3.13 1.85 0.84
N ASN A 46 2.20 0.92 1.12
CA ASN A 46 1.14 0.56 0.18
C ASN A 46 0.25 1.76 -0.18
N VAL A 47 -0.12 2.60 0.79
CA VAL A 47 -0.88 3.83 0.53
C VAL A 47 -0.09 4.79 -0.37
N GLU A 48 1.21 4.94 -0.15
CA GLU A 48 2.06 5.81 -0.99
C GLU A 48 2.21 5.30 -2.43
N ILE A 49 2.37 3.99 -2.63
CA ILE A 49 2.34 3.37 -3.98
C ILE A 49 1.00 3.69 -4.66
N GLY A 50 -0.11 3.53 -3.94
CA GLY A 50 -1.44 3.86 -4.46
C GLY A 50 -1.59 5.34 -4.83
N ARG A 51 -1.08 6.25 -4.01
CA ARG A 51 -1.12 7.71 -4.24
C ARG A 51 -0.29 8.13 -5.45
N HIS A 52 0.90 7.56 -5.59
CA HIS A 52 1.78 7.85 -6.71
C HIS A 52 1.13 7.44 -8.05
N ARG A 53 0.52 6.25 -8.09
CA ARG A 53 -0.24 5.74 -9.25
C ARG A 53 -1.48 6.58 -9.58
N ALA A 54 -2.20 7.03 -8.57
CA ALA A 54 -3.41 7.82 -8.75
C ALA A 54 -3.12 9.21 -9.35
N GLY A 55 -1.85 9.55 -9.61
CA GLY A 55 -1.47 10.77 -10.30
C GLY A 55 -2.01 12.01 -9.61
N ARG A 56 -2.11 12.00 -8.26
CA ARG A 56 -2.48 13.21 -7.53
C ARG A 56 -1.41 14.25 -7.78
N ARG A 57 -1.72 15.12 -8.76
CA ARG A 57 -1.09 16.41 -9.01
C ARG A 57 -0.86 17.08 -7.67
N ARG A 58 0.39 17.07 -7.18
CA ARG A 58 0.89 18.18 -6.39
C ARG A 58 1.40 19.20 -7.41
N GLY A 59 0.47 20.05 -7.84
CA GLY A 59 0.80 21.42 -8.21
C GLY A 59 0.88 22.25 -6.93
#